data_AF-A0A962R114-F1
#
_entry.id   AF-A0A962R114-F1
#
_cell.length_a   1.000
_cell.length_b   1.000
_cell.length_c   1.000
_cell.angle_alpha   90.00
_cell.angle_beta   90.00
_cell.angle_gamma   90.00
#
_symmetry.space_group_name_H-M   'P 1'
#
loop_
_entity.id
_entity.type
_entity.pdbx_description
1 polymer ?
#
loop_
_entity_poly.entity_id
_entity_poly.type
_entity_poly.pdbx_seq_one_letter_code
_entity_poly.pdbx_strand_id
1 'polypeptide(L)'
;MPALAEFIEEVSRGKVAEAELATMEKLGMATGASAIHPLTGEQLPIWVANFVLASYGSGAVMSVPGHDERDHEFASKYSLPIVQVIAKPAAEHRYDVATWQDWYADKEGIVTVNSGEFDGLDFAAACDAIADRLAQQGKGERTTNYRLRDWGVSRQRYWGAPIPIINCDSCGTVPVPAADLPVVLPTEVAFEGVGSPIKKMPEFYQTSCPTCGGPATRETDTFDTFMESSWYYARYACANNDSAMLDDEVNYWAPVDQYVGGIEHAILHLLYARFYHKLLRDEGLVNSDEPFTRLLTQGMVLKDGAKMSKSKGNTVDPQALIDSYGADTVRLFSMFAAPPEQSLEWSDSAVEGANRFLKRLWRLVQRQLEAAAPALDPGALDERQKALRRKTHETIAKVSDDYGRRQTFNTAIAAVMELCNELGKLEQDQPQDRALADEALRAAVLMLGPIVPHISHHLW
;
A
#
# COMPACT_ATOMS: atom_id res chain seq x y z
N MET A 1 21.43 -1.74 -40.53
CA MET A 1 22.30 -0.63 -40.07
C MET A 1 23.02 -1.08 -38.81
N PRO A 2 24.34 -1.35 -38.86
CA PRO A 2 25.10 -1.90 -37.72
C PRO A 2 25.01 -1.05 -36.45
N ALA A 3 25.16 0.28 -36.57
CA ALA A 3 25.09 1.20 -35.43
C ALA A 3 23.71 1.22 -34.71
N LEU A 4 22.61 1.02 -35.45
CA LEU A 4 21.28 0.92 -34.85
C LEU A 4 21.10 -0.38 -34.07
N ALA A 5 21.66 -1.49 -34.57
CA ALA A 5 21.63 -2.77 -33.88
C ALA A 5 22.46 -2.72 -32.59
N GLU A 6 23.64 -2.10 -32.63
CA GLU A 6 24.49 -1.86 -31.46
C GLU A 6 23.78 -0.99 -30.41
N PHE A 7 23.12 0.10 -30.84
CA PHE A 7 22.33 0.95 -29.95
C PHE A 7 21.20 0.15 -29.27
N ILE A 8 20.43 -0.62 -30.04
CA ILE A 8 19.35 -1.46 -29.49
C ILE A 8 19.91 -2.46 -28.47
N GLU A 9 21.05 -3.09 -28.77
CA GLU A 9 21.69 -4.03 -27.85
C GLU A 9 22.14 -3.34 -26.56
N GLU A 10 22.77 -2.17 -26.64
CA GLU A 10 23.20 -1.38 -25.49
C GLU A 10 22.02 -1.02 -24.58
N VAL A 11 20.95 -0.48 -25.16
CA VAL A 11 19.78 -0.01 -24.41
C VAL A 11 19.02 -1.19 -23.78
N SER A 12 18.98 -2.35 -24.47
CA SER A 12 18.31 -3.56 -23.97
C SER A 12 18.97 -4.20 -22.75
N ARG A 13 20.25 -3.90 -22.49
CA ARG A 13 20.98 -4.40 -21.31
C ARG A 13 20.58 -3.67 -20.03
N GLY A 14 19.95 -2.50 -20.13
CA GLY A 14 19.41 -1.75 -19.00
C GLY A 14 18.17 -2.44 -18.42
N LYS A 15 18.35 -3.27 -17.39
CA LYS A 15 17.23 -3.72 -16.55
C LYS A 15 16.93 -2.64 -15.52
N VAL A 16 15.90 -1.86 -15.77
CA VAL A 16 15.61 -0.67 -14.98
C VAL A 16 14.19 -0.75 -14.45
N ALA A 17 14.01 -0.50 -13.16
CA ALA A 17 12.68 -0.42 -12.56
C ALA A 17 11.92 0.79 -13.16
N GLU A 18 10.59 0.74 -13.20
CA GLU A 18 9.80 1.81 -13.81
C GLU A 18 10.06 3.20 -13.18
N ALA A 19 10.34 3.25 -11.88
CA ALA A 19 10.70 4.48 -11.17
C ALA A 19 12.06 5.05 -11.63
N GLU A 20 13.02 4.17 -11.95
CA GLU A 20 14.33 4.57 -12.43
C GLU A 20 14.27 5.03 -13.90
N LEU A 21 13.42 4.39 -14.73
CA LEU A 21 13.17 4.75 -16.13
C LEU A 21 12.74 6.22 -16.29
N ALA A 22 11.94 6.75 -15.36
CA ALA A 22 11.49 8.14 -15.39
C ALA A 22 12.61 9.16 -15.16
N THR A 23 13.67 8.77 -14.44
CA THR A 23 14.82 9.62 -14.09
C THR A 23 16.04 9.40 -14.97
N MET A 24 16.01 8.38 -15.83
CA MET A 24 17.12 8.06 -16.72
C MET A 24 17.31 9.14 -17.79
N GLU A 25 18.56 9.27 -18.24
CA GLU A 25 18.86 10.04 -19.42
C GLU A 25 18.11 9.48 -20.64
N LYS A 26 17.39 10.37 -21.34
CA LYS A 26 16.66 10.02 -22.57
C LYS A 26 17.66 9.89 -23.72
N LEU A 27 17.78 8.68 -24.26
CA LEU A 27 18.65 8.32 -25.36
C LEU A 27 17.82 7.88 -26.56
N GLY A 28 18.25 8.26 -27.76
CA GLY A 28 17.62 7.79 -28.99
C GLY A 28 18.48 7.92 -30.23
N MET A 29 18.04 7.26 -31.29
CA MET A 29 18.71 7.22 -32.58
C MET A 29 17.69 7.29 -33.73
N ALA A 30 17.99 8.10 -34.74
CA ALA A 30 17.20 8.16 -35.97
C ALA A 30 17.32 6.84 -36.74
N THR A 31 16.18 6.31 -37.21
CA THR A 31 16.16 5.06 -37.99
C THR A 31 16.46 5.28 -39.47
N GLY A 32 16.37 6.51 -39.95
CA GLY A 32 16.41 6.85 -41.38
C GLY A 32 15.10 6.58 -42.14
N ALA A 33 14.09 6.01 -41.47
CA ALA A 33 12.75 5.85 -42.00
C ALA A 33 11.85 7.03 -41.61
N SER A 34 10.76 7.21 -42.36
CA SER A 34 9.76 8.25 -42.13
C SER A 34 8.35 7.68 -42.12
N ALA A 35 7.47 8.27 -41.32
CA ALA A 35 6.02 8.04 -41.31
C ALA A 35 5.29 9.23 -41.94
N ILE A 36 4.09 9.00 -42.49
CA ILE A 36 3.24 10.08 -43.02
C ILE A 36 2.20 10.45 -41.96
N HIS A 37 2.18 11.71 -41.53
CA HIS A 37 1.18 12.19 -40.57
C HIS A 37 -0.23 12.12 -41.21
N PRO A 38 -1.22 11.46 -40.57
CA PRO A 38 -2.47 11.10 -41.22
C PRO A 38 -3.35 12.30 -41.61
N LEU A 39 -3.23 13.43 -40.89
CA LEU A 39 -4.01 14.66 -41.11
C LEU A 39 -3.28 15.68 -42.01
N THR A 40 -2.04 16.06 -41.68
CA THR A 40 -1.25 17.05 -42.45
C THR A 40 -0.60 16.48 -43.72
N GLY A 41 -0.35 15.17 -43.79
CA GLY A 41 0.39 14.54 -44.88
C GLY A 41 1.92 14.73 -44.84
N GLU A 42 2.43 15.39 -43.80
CA GLU A 42 3.87 15.63 -43.63
C GLU A 42 4.64 14.35 -43.33
N GLN A 43 5.91 14.29 -43.76
CA GLN A 43 6.82 13.19 -43.41
C GLN A 43 7.50 13.46 -42.07
N LEU A 44 7.29 12.56 -41.11
CA LEU A 44 7.86 12.62 -39.77
C LEU A 44 8.97 11.57 -39.62
N PRO A 45 10.14 11.93 -39.06
CA PRO A 45 11.23 10.99 -38.86
C PRO A 45 10.88 9.96 -37.78
N ILE A 46 11.23 8.70 -38.01
CA ILE A 46 11.06 7.63 -37.02
C ILE A 46 12.36 7.48 -36.20
N TRP A 47 12.23 7.53 -34.88
CA TRP A 47 13.32 7.35 -33.93
C TRP A 47 13.09 6.14 -33.04
N VAL A 48 14.18 5.48 -32.63
CA VAL A 48 14.16 4.58 -31.48
C VAL A 48 14.56 5.35 -30.23
N ALA A 49 13.88 5.13 -29.11
CA ALA A 49 14.14 5.84 -27.86
C ALA A 49 14.06 4.87 -26.67
N ASN A 50 14.93 5.04 -25.67
CA ASN A 50 15.05 4.13 -24.53
C ASN A 50 13.89 4.18 -23.53
N PHE A 51 13.04 5.21 -23.60
CA PHE A 51 11.89 5.40 -22.73
C PHE A 51 10.56 4.92 -23.35
N VAL A 52 10.57 4.44 -24.60
CA VAL A 52 9.40 3.83 -25.25
C VAL A 52 9.42 2.33 -25.00
N LEU A 53 8.51 1.85 -24.15
CA LEU A 53 8.45 0.45 -23.75
C LEU A 53 7.68 -0.38 -24.79
N ALA A 54 8.34 -1.34 -25.42
CA ALA A 54 7.72 -2.22 -26.42
C ALA A 54 6.51 -3.01 -25.90
N SER A 55 6.46 -3.26 -24.59
CA SER A 55 5.36 -3.98 -23.93
C SER A 55 4.18 -3.08 -23.53
N TYR A 56 4.22 -1.77 -23.83
CA TYR A 56 3.18 -0.82 -23.48
C TYR A 56 2.53 -0.21 -24.74
N GLY A 57 1.20 -0.26 -24.81
CA GLY A 57 0.46 0.15 -26.01
C GLY A 57 0.88 -0.67 -27.23
N SER A 58 1.17 0.00 -28.35
CA SER A 58 1.70 -0.64 -29.56
C SER A 58 3.24 -0.79 -29.56
N GLY A 59 3.92 -0.32 -28.51
CA GLY A 59 5.38 -0.17 -28.52
C GLY A 59 5.89 0.99 -29.38
N ALA A 60 4.99 1.85 -29.87
CA ALA A 60 5.31 3.09 -30.58
C ALA A 60 4.44 4.24 -30.07
N VAL A 61 5.01 5.44 -29.98
CA VAL A 61 4.31 6.65 -29.54
C VAL A 61 4.56 7.78 -30.52
N MET A 62 3.58 8.67 -30.69
CA MET A 62 3.82 9.96 -31.35
C MET A 62 4.50 10.91 -30.36
N SER A 63 5.47 11.68 -30.83
CA SER A 63 6.15 12.69 -30.02
C SER A 63 5.51 14.05 -30.29
N VAL A 64 5.07 14.75 -29.24
CA VAL A 64 4.50 16.11 -29.32
C VAL A 64 5.29 17.05 -28.40
N PRO A 65 6.52 17.46 -28.79
CA PRO A 65 7.44 18.20 -27.92
C PRO A 65 6.95 19.54 -27.40
N GLY A 66 5.90 20.08 -28.03
CA GLY A 66 5.29 21.32 -27.55
C GLY A 66 4.42 21.15 -26.31
N HIS A 67 3.96 19.93 -26.02
CA HIS A 67 2.91 19.65 -25.02
C HIS A 67 3.12 18.37 -24.21
N ASP A 68 4.24 17.66 -24.39
CA ASP A 68 4.72 16.61 -23.50
C ASP A 68 6.17 16.93 -23.08
N GLU A 69 6.42 17.01 -21.77
CA GLU A 69 7.71 17.41 -21.21
C GLU A 69 8.83 16.44 -21.62
N ARG A 70 8.51 15.14 -21.73
CA ARG A 70 9.52 14.14 -22.09
C ARG A 70 9.93 14.26 -23.54
N ASP A 71 8.94 14.50 -24.40
CA ASP A 71 9.15 14.82 -25.80
C ASP A 71 9.91 16.14 -25.95
N HIS A 72 9.63 17.15 -25.13
CA HIS A 72 10.31 18.44 -25.13
C HIS A 72 11.81 18.31 -24.84
N GLU A 73 12.16 17.59 -23.77
CA GLU A 73 13.56 17.32 -23.42
C GLU A 73 14.28 16.53 -24.52
N PHE A 74 13.63 15.50 -25.08
CA PHE A 74 14.21 14.69 -26.13
C PHE A 74 14.42 15.51 -27.41
N ALA A 75 13.41 16.27 -27.84
CA ALA A 75 13.51 17.13 -29.01
C ALA A 75 14.55 18.22 -28.84
N SER A 76 14.64 18.83 -27.66
CA SER A 76 15.66 19.84 -27.35
C SER A 76 17.08 19.25 -27.43
N LYS A 77 17.28 18.05 -26.89
CA LYS A 77 18.58 17.35 -26.91
C LYS A 77 19.03 16.99 -28.33
N TYR A 78 18.10 16.59 -29.19
CA TYR A 78 18.40 16.13 -30.54
C TYR A 78 18.08 17.17 -31.63
N SER A 79 17.79 18.42 -31.25
CA SER A 79 17.44 19.52 -32.15
C SER A 79 16.28 19.18 -33.11
N LEU A 80 15.26 18.48 -32.61
CA LEU A 80 14.06 18.13 -33.35
C LEU A 80 13.04 19.30 -33.32
N PRO A 81 12.14 19.39 -34.31
CA PRO A 81 11.13 20.44 -34.34
C PRO A 81 10.20 20.40 -33.12
N ILE A 82 9.95 21.57 -32.54
CA ILE A 82 8.99 21.77 -31.46
C ILE A 82 7.92 22.74 -31.97
N VAL A 83 6.68 22.26 -32.06
CA VAL A 83 5.54 23.02 -32.61
C VAL A 83 4.51 23.23 -31.53
N GLN A 84 4.10 24.48 -31.34
CA GLN A 84 2.98 24.83 -30.47
C GLN A 84 1.66 24.53 -31.18
N VAL A 85 0.82 23.69 -30.59
CA VAL A 85 -0.56 23.42 -31.03
C VAL A 85 -1.63 23.69 -29.97
N ILE A 86 -1.22 24.07 -28.74
CA ILE A 86 -2.11 24.48 -27.65
C ILE A 86 -1.68 25.86 -27.13
N ALA A 87 -2.66 26.72 -26.85
CA ALA A 87 -2.48 28.00 -26.20
C ALA A 87 -3.41 28.13 -25.00
N LYS A 88 -3.00 28.87 -23.97
CA LYS A 88 -3.84 29.21 -22.83
C LYS A 88 -4.19 30.70 -22.91
N PRO A 89 -5.48 31.11 -23.00
CA PRO A 89 -5.87 32.51 -23.18
C PRO A 89 -5.65 33.35 -21.90
N ALA A 90 -4.40 33.66 -21.56
CA ALA A 90 -4.05 34.71 -20.62
C ALA A 90 -2.73 35.36 -21.01
N ALA A 91 -2.55 36.63 -20.69
CA ALA A 91 -1.38 37.41 -21.12
C ALA A 91 -0.07 36.88 -20.52
N GLU A 92 -0.12 36.26 -19.34
CA GLU A 92 1.03 35.60 -18.70
C GLU A 92 1.45 34.28 -19.39
N HIS A 93 0.57 33.64 -20.16
CA HIS A 93 0.82 32.34 -20.79
C HIS A 93 1.43 32.50 -22.18
N ARG A 94 2.62 33.11 -22.22
CA ARG A 94 3.41 33.23 -23.44
C ARG A 94 4.20 31.95 -23.68
N TYR A 95 4.01 31.36 -24.85
CA TYR A 95 4.75 30.19 -25.27
C TYR A 95 6.20 30.54 -25.65
N ASP A 96 7.13 29.76 -25.12
CA ASP A 96 8.57 29.81 -25.39
C ASP A 96 9.07 28.39 -25.70
N VAL A 97 9.54 28.19 -26.92
CA VAL A 97 10.07 26.91 -27.39
C VAL A 97 11.34 26.51 -26.63
N ALA A 98 12.11 27.47 -26.12
CA ALA A 98 13.40 27.19 -25.50
C ALA A 98 13.29 26.75 -24.04
N THR A 99 12.14 26.91 -23.41
CA THR A 99 11.96 26.62 -21.98
C THR A 99 10.58 26.02 -21.74
N TRP A 100 10.58 24.80 -21.18
CA TRP A 100 9.36 24.15 -20.73
C TRP A 100 8.64 24.98 -19.66
N GLN A 101 7.32 25.05 -19.78
CA GLN A 101 6.45 25.64 -18.77
C GLN A 101 5.32 24.65 -18.49
N ASP A 102 4.99 24.43 -17.22
CA ASP A 102 4.03 23.40 -16.80
C ASP A 102 2.67 23.50 -17.52
N TRP A 103 2.23 24.72 -17.83
CA TRP A 103 0.95 24.94 -18.52
C TRP A 103 0.92 24.37 -19.94
N TYR A 104 2.05 24.05 -20.56
CA TYR A 104 2.09 23.41 -21.88
C TYR A 104 1.38 22.04 -21.89
N ALA A 105 1.30 21.37 -20.74
CA ALA A 105 0.62 20.10 -20.54
C ALA A 105 -0.79 20.23 -19.92
N ASP A 106 -1.28 21.46 -19.70
CA ASP A 106 -2.62 21.69 -19.17
C ASP A 106 -3.70 21.20 -20.14
N LYS A 107 -4.81 20.72 -19.57
CA LYS A 107 -6.01 20.29 -20.33
C LYS A 107 -7.19 21.24 -20.13
N GLU A 108 -7.09 22.18 -19.20
CA GLU A 108 -8.16 23.08 -18.81
C GLU A 108 -7.84 24.53 -19.17
N GLY A 109 -8.86 25.25 -19.65
CA GLY A 109 -8.70 26.65 -20.06
C GLY A 109 -7.78 26.83 -21.27
N ILE A 110 -7.54 25.77 -22.05
CA ILE A 110 -6.72 25.80 -23.25
C ILE A 110 -7.58 25.90 -24.51
N VAL A 111 -6.97 26.33 -25.59
CA VAL A 111 -7.51 26.28 -26.96
C VAL A 111 -6.45 25.73 -27.91
N THR A 112 -6.87 24.97 -28.90
CA THR A 112 -6.02 24.53 -30.00
C THR A 112 -5.64 25.69 -30.92
N VAL A 113 -4.40 25.69 -31.39
CA VAL A 113 -3.83 26.65 -32.35
C VAL A 113 -2.96 25.90 -33.36
N ASN A 114 -2.65 26.50 -34.50
CA ASN A 114 -1.78 25.90 -35.54
C ASN A 114 -2.19 24.47 -35.94
N SER A 115 -3.49 24.17 -35.86
CA SER A 115 -4.09 22.84 -36.01
C SER A 115 -5.13 22.80 -37.15
N GLY A 116 -5.20 23.83 -37.98
CA GLY A 116 -6.01 23.85 -39.20
C GLY A 116 -7.51 23.86 -38.91
N GLU A 117 -8.25 22.85 -39.39
CA GLU A 117 -9.70 22.74 -39.16
C GLU A 117 -10.09 22.57 -37.68
N PHE A 118 -9.12 22.31 -36.80
CA PHE A 118 -9.32 22.11 -35.37
C PHE A 118 -8.98 23.33 -34.51
N ASP A 119 -8.60 24.48 -35.08
CA ASP A 119 -8.25 25.68 -34.29
C ASP A 119 -9.43 26.24 -33.49
N GLY A 120 -9.13 26.73 -32.28
CA GLY A 120 -10.11 27.37 -31.38
C GLY A 120 -10.98 26.39 -30.59
N LEU A 121 -10.73 25.09 -30.67
CA LEU A 121 -11.42 24.07 -29.88
C LEU A 121 -10.77 23.94 -28.49
N ASP A 122 -11.59 23.66 -27.48
CA ASP A 122 -11.09 23.22 -26.18
C ASP A 122 -10.60 21.76 -26.24
N PHE A 123 -10.02 21.27 -25.13
CA PHE A 123 -9.44 19.93 -25.07
C PHE A 123 -10.44 18.82 -25.43
N ALA A 124 -11.65 18.85 -24.87
CA ALA A 124 -12.64 17.81 -25.08
C ALA A 124 -13.15 17.81 -26.53
N ALA A 125 -13.51 18.99 -27.05
CA ALA A 125 -13.97 19.15 -28.43
C ALA A 125 -12.88 18.79 -29.45
N ALA A 126 -11.62 19.15 -29.18
CA ALA A 126 -10.48 18.78 -30.02
C ALA A 126 -10.25 17.27 -30.04
N CYS A 127 -10.25 16.60 -28.87
CA CYS A 127 -10.13 15.15 -28.79
C CYS A 127 -11.21 14.44 -29.59
N ASP A 128 -12.46 14.87 -29.48
CA ASP A 128 -13.57 14.25 -30.21
C ASP A 128 -13.49 14.50 -31.72
N ALA A 129 -13.27 15.74 -32.14
CA ALA A 129 -13.18 16.09 -33.56
C ALA A 129 -12.02 15.37 -34.26
N ILE A 130 -10.84 15.30 -33.63
CA ILE A 130 -9.67 14.63 -34.19
C ILE A 130 -9.89 13.11 -34.25
N ALA A 131 -10.44 12.50 -33.18
CA ALA A 131 -10.74 11.08 -33.16
C ALA A 131 -11.77 10.68 -34.23
N ASP A 132 -12.83 11.48 -34.41
CA ASP A 132 -13.83 11.26 -35.45
C ASP A 132 -13.23 11.40 -36.86
N ARG A 133 -12.35 12.39 -37.07
CA ARG A 133 -11.67 12.58 -38.35
C ARG A 133 -10.79 11.39 -38.70
N LEU A 134 -10.01 10.90 -37.75
CA LEU A 134 -9.14 9.72 -37.95
C LEU A 134 -9.97 8.46 -38.23
N ALA A 135 -11.07 8.26 -37.51
CA ALA A 135 -11.99 7.14 -37.72
C ALA A 135 -12.65 7.18 -39.11
N GLN A 136 -13.13 8.34 -39.56
CA GLN A 136 -13.72 8.51 -40.90
C GLN A 136 -12.72 8.20 -42.03
N GLN A 137 -11.42 8.41 -41.80
CA GLN A 137 -10.36 8.07 -42.76
C GLN A 137 -9.86 6.63 -42.64
N GLY A 138 -10.34 5.85 -41.66
CA GLY A 138 -9.83 4.51 -41.36
C GLY A 138 -8.38 4.52 -40.87
N LYS A 139 -7.95 5.60 -40.22
CA LYS A 139 -6.56 5.81 -39.74
C LYS A 139 -6.42 5.86 -38.22
N GLY A 140 -7.50 5.60 -37.48
CA GLY A 140 -7.47 5.52 -36.03
C GLY A 140 -8.83 5.17 -35.44
N GLU A 141 -8.82 4.73 -34.20
CA GLU A 141 -10.02 4.48 -33.39
C GLU A 141 -9.77 4.92 -31.94
N ARG A 142 -10.85 5.11 -31.18
CA ARG A 142 -10.74 5.40 -29.75
C ARG A 142 -10.42 4.11 -29.00
N THR A 143 -9.39 4.13 -28.17
CA THR A 143 -8.96 2.97 -27.39
C THR A 143 -8.74 3.35 -25.93
N THR A 144 -9.26 2.56 -25.01
CA THR A 144 -8.95 2.67 -23.58
C THR A 144 -7.73 1.81 -23.26
N ASN A 145 -6.70 2.41 -22.67
CA ASN A 145 -5.49 1.72 -22.24
C ASN A 145 -5.33 1.81 -20.72
N TYR A 146 -4.70 0.80 -20.13
CA TYR A 146 -4.36 0.77 -18.71
C TYR A 146 -2.85 0.77 -18.53
N ARG A 147 -2.35 1.56 -17.57
CA ARG A 147 -0.96 1.44 -17.09
C ARG A 147 -0.72 0.11 -16.36
N LEU A 148 -1.77 -0.40 -15.70
CA LEU A 148 -1.75 -1.69 -15.03
C LEU A 148 -1.40 -2.80 -16.04
N ARG A 149 -0.48 -3.68 -15.65
CA ARG A 149 -0.13 -4.90 -16.39
C ARG A 149 -0.69 -6.12 -15.68
N ASP A 150 -0.79 -7.21 -16.43
CA ASP A 150 -1.12 -8.51 -15.83
C ASP A 150 -0.09 -8.90 -14.77
N TRP A 151 -0.57 -9.60 -13.74
CA TRP A 151 0.25 -10.04 -12.64
C TRP A 151 1.04 -11.30 -13.04
N GLY A 152 2.34 -11.14 -13.25
CA GLY A 152 3.27 -12.26 -13.42
C GLY A 152 3.51 -12.98 -12.10
N VAL A 153 2.86 -14.14 -11.91
CA VAL A 153 2.88 -14.90 -10.65
C VAL A 153 4.02 -15.92 -10.54
N SER A 154 4.75 -16.24 -11.61
CA SER A 154 5.82 -17.25 -11.56
C SER A 154 7.11 -16.70 -10.96
N ARG A 155 7.77 -17.48 -10.11
CA ARG A 155 9.07 -17.17 -9.49
C ARG A 155 10.03 -18.33 -9.67
N GLN A 156 11.24 -18.05 -10.16
CA GLN A 156 12.35 -19.01 -10.22
C GLN A 156 13.04 -19.11 -8.84
N ARG A 157 12.25 -19.43 -7.82
CA ARG A 157 12.64 -19.56 -6.41
C ARG A 157 12.03 -20.84 -5.85
N TYR A 158 12.66 -21.39 -4.82
CA TYR A 158 12.25 -22.66 -4.21
C TYR A 158 11.18 -22.48 -3.14
N TRP A 159 11.36 -21.50 -2.25
CA TRP A 159 10.49 -21.35 -1.09
C TRP A 159 9.21 -20.61 -1.44
N GLY A 160 8.22 -21.35 -1.94
CA GLY A 160 6.89 -20.87 -2.30
C GLY A 160 5.98 -22.04 -2.69
N ALA A 161 4.68 -21.78 -2.84
CA ALA A 161 3.74 -22.79 -3.28
C ALA A 161 4.06 -23.23 -4.73
N PRO A 162 4.23 -24.53 -5.02
CA PRO A 162 4.43 -25.02 -6.37
C PRO A 162 3.23 -24.67 -7.27
N ILE A 163 3.51 -24.22 -8.49
CA ILE A 163 2.45 -23.94 -9.47
C ILE A 163 1.86 -25.29 -9.93
N PRO A 164 0.55 -25.53 -9.81
CA PRO A 164 -0.08 -26.83 -10.05
C PRO A 164 -0.30 -27.09 -11.55
N ILE A 165 0.78 -27.07 -12.32
CA ILE A 165 0.83 -27.26 -13.78
C ILE A 165 1.76 -28.41 -14.13
N ILE A 166 1.39 -29.17 -15.17
CA ILE A 166 2.17 -30.24 -15.79
C ILE A 166 2.38 -29.89 -17.27
N ASN A 167 3.61 -29.98 -17.76
CA ASN A 167 4.01 -29.76 -19.14
C ASN A 167 4.20 -31.11 -19.84
N CYS A 168 3.45 -31.35 -20.91
CA CYS A 168 3.49 -32.56 -21.72
C CYS A 168 3.77 -32.22 -23.19
N ASP A 169 4.72 -32.90 -23.82
CA ASP A 169 5.08 -32.66 -25.22
C ASP A 169 3.94 -32.91 -26.21
N SER A 170 2.97 -33.77 -25.84
CA SER A 170 1.82 -34.10 -26.69
C SER A 170 0.58 -33.25 -26.40
N CYS A 171 0.32 -32.92 -25.13
CA CYS A 171 -0.90 -32.24 -24.70
C CYS A 171 -0.69 -30.74 -24.39
N GLY A 172 0.55 -30.27 -24.36
CA GLY A 172 0.91 -28.93 -23.91
C GLY A 172 0.86 -28.78 -22.38
N THR A 173 0.49 -27.59 -21.93
CA THR A 173 0.38 -27.23 -20.51
C THR A 173 -0.99 -27.65 -19.96
N VAL A 174 -1.01 -28.56 -18.98
CA VAL A 174 -2.23 -29.09 -18.38
C VAL A 174 -2.25 -28.86 -16.86
N PRO A 175 -3.40 -28.56 -16.25
CA PRO A 175 -3.49 -28.40 -14.80
C PRO A 175 -3.37 -29.75 -14.08
N VAL A 176 -2.83 -29.73 -12.86
CA VAL A 176 -2.91 -30.87 -11.94
C VAL A 176 -4.39 -31.11 -11.58
N PRO A 177 -4.89 -32.36 -11.62
CA PRO A 177 -6.26 -32.67 -11.21
C PRO A 177 -6.54 -32.26 -9.76
N ALA A 178 -7.75 -31.81 -9.47
CA ALA A 178 -8.13 -31.37 -8.12
C ALA A 178 -7.92 -32.44 -7.03
N ALA A 179 -8.12 -33.72 -7.38
CA ALA A 179 -7.90 -34.86 -6.46
C ALA A 179 -6.42 -35.12 -6.15
N ASP A 180 -5.51 -34.61 -6.98
CA ASP A 180 -4.05 -34.75 -6.81
C ASP A 180 -3.42 -33.51 -6.16
N LEU A 181 -4.25 -32.54 -5.75
CA LEU A 181 -3.81 -31.40 -4.94
C LEU A 181 -3.69 -31.80 -3.46
N PRO A 182 -2.75 -31.20 -2.72
CA PRO A 182 -1.76 -30.21 -3.17
C PRO A 182 -0.54 -30.82 -3.87
N VAL A 183 0.09 -30.06 -4.77
CA VAL A 183 1.47 -30.36 -5.18
C VAL A 183 2.40 -29.97 -4.02
N VAL A 184 2.80 -30.94 -3.22
CA VAL A 184 3.59 -30.72 -2.01
C VAL A 184 5.01 -30.28 -2.37
N LEU A 185 5.46 -29.14 -1.84
CA LEU A 185 6.86 -28.73 -1.92
C LEU A 185 7.72 -29.67 -1.05
N PRO A 186 8.73 -30.36 -1.61
CA PRO A 186 9.63 -31.18 -0.81
C PRO A 186 10.43 -30.31 0.16
N THR A 187 10.43 -30.61 1.46
CA THR A 187 11.14 -29.80 2.47
C THR A 187 12.58 -30.27 2.72
N GLU A 188 12.86 -31.55 2.48
CA GLU A 188 14.18 -32.16 2.60
C GLU A 188 14.98 -31.90 1.32
N VAL A 189 15.67 -30.76 1.25
CA VAL A 189 16.44 -30.34 0.07
C VAL A 189 17.86 -29.90 0.42
N ALA A 190 18.80 -30.13 -0.50
CA ALA A 190 20.15 -29.57 -0.43
C ALA A 190 20.24 -28.28 -1.25
N PHE A 191 20.75 -27.21 -0.63
CA PHE A 191 21.00 -25.95 -1.32
C PHE A 191 22.40 -25.94 -1.94
N GLU A 192 22.48 -26.23 -3.23
CA GLU A 192 23.73 -26.23 -3.98
C GLU A 192 23.77 -25.09 -5.02
N GLY A 193 24.62 -24.09 -4.75
CA GLY A 193 24.85 -22.95 -5.65
C GLY A 193 23.65 -22.01 -5.77
N VAL A 194 23.54 -21.35 -6.93
CA VAL A 194 22.45 -20.40 -7.23
C VAL A 194 21.39 -21.10 -8.07
N GLY A 195 20.17 -21.25 -7.52
CA GLY A 195 19.04 -21.85 -8.23
C GLY A 195 18.02 -22.49 -7.30
N SER A 196 16.84 -22.82 -7.83
CA SER A 196 15.81 -23.57 -7.10
C SER A 196 16.16 -25.08 -7.11
N PRO A 197 16.28 -25.76 -5.95
CA PRO A 197 16.64 -27.18 -5.89
C PRO A 197 15.68 -28.09 -6.65
N ILE A 198 14.38 -27.80 -6.61
CA ILE A 198 13.33 -28.61 -7.27
C ILE A 198 13.47 -28.68 -8.80
N LYS A 199 14.24 -27.78 -9.42
CA LYS A 199 14.59 -27.86 -10.86
C LYS A 199 15.53 -29.02 -11.18
N LYS A 200 16.23 -29.54 -10.18
CA LYS A 200 17.22 -30.61 -10.31
C LYS A 200 16.79 -31.90 -9.61
N MET A 201 15.52 -32.02 -9.23
CA MET A 201 14.95 -33.15 -8.50
C MET A 201 14.00 -33.95 -9.40
N PRO A 202 14.48 -34.93 -10.19
CA PRO A 202 13.63 -35.80 -11.01
C PRO A 202 12.47 -36.40 -10.23
N GLU A 203 12.69 -36.77 -8.96
CA GLU A 203 11.69 -37.30 -8.04
C GLU A 203 10.53 -36.34 -7.74
N PHE A 204 10.74 -35.03 -7.92
CA PHE A 204 9.69 -34.02 -7.83
C PHE A 204 9.05 -33.74 -9.18
N TYR A 205 9.86 -33.40 -10.20
CA TYR A 205 9.31 -32.88 -11.45
C TYR A 205 8.88 -33.96 -12.44
N GLN A 206 9.44 -35.17 -12.42
CA GLN A 206 9.02 -36.23 -13.36
C GLN A 206 7.66 -36.79 -12.94
N THR A 207 6.70 -36.77 -13.85
CA THR A 207 5.34 -37.25 -13.60
C THR A 207 4.73 -37.81 -14.89
N SER A 208 3.52 -38.33 -14.82
CA SER A 208 2.72 -38.69 -15.98
C SER A 208 1.71 -37.59 -16.30
N CYS A 209 1.42 -37.39 -17.59
CA CYS A 209 0.37 -36.49 -18.04
C CYS A 209 -1.00 -37.02 -17.63
N PRO A 210 -1.84 -36.25 -16.93
CA PRO A 210 -3.17 -36.69 -16.52
C PRO A 210 -4.13 -36.88 -17.69
N THR A 211 -3.81 -36.33 -18.87
CA THR A 211 -4.66 -36.42 -20.08
C THR A 211 -4.36 -37.65 -20.93
N CYS A 212 -3.07 -37.92 -21.22
CA CYS A 212 -2.68 -39.00 -22.14
C CYS A 212 -1.91 -40.16 -21.49
N GLY A 213 -1.54 -40.04 -20.20
CA GLY A 213 -0.73 -41.02 -19.48
C GLY A 213 0.75 -41.07 -19.86
N GLY A 214 1.19 -40.31 -20.87
CA GLY A 214 2.58 -40.23 -21.30
C GLY A 214 3.49 -39.53 -20.27
N PRO A 215 4.83 -39.62 -20.44
CA PRO A 215 5.78 -38.90 -19.59
C PRO A 215 5.60 -37.38 -19.72
N ALA A 216 5.71 -36.68 -18.59
CA ALA A 216 5.53 -35.23 -18.49
C ALA A 216 6.37 -34.66 -17.34
N THR A 217 6.45 -33.34 -17.24
CA THR A 217 7.16 -32.66 -16.15
C THR A 217 6.27 -31.67 -15.41
N ARG A 218 6.35 -31.61 -14.08
CA ARG A 218 5.70 -30.54 -13.30
C ARG A 218 6.39 -29.21 -13.58
N GLU A 219 5.63 -28.11 -13.50
CA GLU A 219 6.20 -26.78 -13.35
C GLU A 219 7.07 -26.74 -12.08
N THR A 220 8.22 -26.06 -12.18
CA THR A 220 9.23 -25.97 -11.12
C THR A 220 9.42 -24.54 -10.61
N ASP A 221 8.76 -23.58 -11.25
CA ASP A 221 8.54 -22.27 -10.67
C ASP A 221 7.47 -22.34 -9.56
N THR A 222 7.62 -21.46 -8.58
CA THR A 222 6.68 -21.29 -7.47
C THR A 222 5.89 -20.00 -7.63
N PHE A 223 4.77 -19.89 -6.92
CA PHE A 223 3.99 -18.65 -6.90
C PHE A 223 4.75 -17.50 -6.23
N ASP A 224 4.49 -16.29 -6.74
CA ASP A 224 4.76 -15.03 -6.08
C ASP A 224 4.08 -15.00 -4.71
N THR A 225 4.79 -14.55 -3.67
CA THR A 225 4.28 -14.61 -2.29
C THR A 225 3.08 -13.71 -2.02
N PHE A 226 2.78 -12.79 -2.95
CA PHE A 226 1.52 -12.04 -2.93
C PHE A 226 0.30 -12.94 -3.19
N MET A 227 0.48 -14.13 -3.77
CA MET A 227 -0.59 -15.12 -3.93
C MET A 227 -1.20 -15.49 -2.59
N GLU A 228 -0.39 -15.83 -1.59
CA GLU A 228 -0.88 -16.19 -0.26
C GLU A 228 -1.44 -14.96 0.49
N SER A 229 -0.79 -13.81 0.39
CA SER A 229 -1.24 -12.60 1.09
C SER A 229 -2.49 -11.96 0.49
N SER A 230 -2.95 -12.40 -0.70
CA SER A 230 -4.12 -11.82 -1.35
C SER A 230 -5.46 -12.32 -0.80
N TRP A 231 -5.48 -13.41 -0.02
CA TRP A 231 -6.74 -14.02 0.44
C TRP A 231 -6.71 -14.55 1.88
N TYR A 232 -5.58 -14.45 2.58
CA TYR A 232 -5.45 -14.93 3.96
C TYR A 232 -6.49 -14.36 4.94
N TYR A 233 -6.93 -13.11 4.75
CA TYR A 233 -7.96 -12.49 5.60
C TYR A 233 -9.29 -13.25 5.53
N ALA A 234 -9.65 -13.77 4.35
CA ALA A 234 -10.83 -14.60 4.15
C ALA A 234 -10.61 -15.98 4.79
N ARG A 235 -9.42 -16.56 4.61
CA ARG A 235 -9.10 -17.87 5.20
C ARG A 235 -9.12 -17.87 6.73
N TYR A 236 -8.81 -16.75 7.38
CA TYR A 236 -8.93 -16.65 8.84
C TYR A 236 -10.35 -16.90 9.36
N ALA A 237 -11.38 -16.59 8.57
CA ALA A 237 -12.76 -16.82 8.97
C ALA A 237 -13.09 -18.31 9.13
N CYS A 238 -12.39 -19.19 8.40
CA CYS A 238 -12.66 -20.62 8.34
C CYS A 238 -11.35 -21.45 8.37
N ALA A 239 -10.40 -21.06 9.22
CA ALA A 239 -9.03 -21.60 9.19
C ALA A 239 -8.94 -23.12 9.37
N ASN A 240 -9.91 -23.72 10.07
CA ASN A 240 -9.98 -25.15 10.37
C ASN A 240 -10.74 -25.97 9.30
N ASN A 241 -11.13 -25.36 8.18
CA ASN A 241 -11.82 -26.06 7.09
C ASN A 241 -10.84 -26.73 6.13
N ASP A 242 -10.68 -28.05 6.24
CA ASP A 242 -9.74 -28.81 5.40
C ASP A 242 -10.36 -29.33 4.09
N SER A 243 -11.63 -29.01 3.81
CA SER A 243 -12.40 -29.55 2.68
C SER A 243 -12.56 -28.58 1.50
N ALA A 244 -12.39 -27.28 1.74
CA ALA A 244 -12.55 -26.24 0.75
C ALA A 244 -11.61 -25.07 1.01
N MET A 245 -11.49 -24.18 0.02
CA MET A 245 -10.74 -22.93 0.17
C MET A 245 -11.37 -22.04 1.26
N LEU A 246 -12.69 -21.84 1.18
CA LEU A 246 -13.53 -21.07 2.11
C LEU A 246 -14.86 -21.82 2.34
N ASP A 247 -15.52 -21.56 3.46
CA ASP A 247 -16.94 -21.89 3.69
C ASP A 247 -17.76 -20.63 3.98
N ASP A 248 -19.06 -20.82 4.21
CA ASP A 248 -20.02 -19.74 4.42
C ASP A 248 -19.71 -18.86 5.64
N GLU A 249 -18.87 -19.30 6.60
CA GLU A 249 -18.47 -18.47 7.75
C GLU A 249 -17.76 -17.20 7.30
N VAL A 250 -17.10 -17.22 6.13
CA VAL A 250 -16.44 -16.04 5.58
C VAL A 250 -17.41 -14.88 5.39
N ASN A 251 -18.67 -15.14 5.03
CA ASN A 251 -19.67 -14.10 4.77
C ASN A 251 -20.26 -13.51 6.06
N TYR A 252 -20.03 -14.15 7.21
CA TYR A 252 -20.32 -13.55 8.52
C TYR A 252 -19.26 -12.52 8.91
N TRP A 253 -17.99 -12.78 8.56
CA TRP A 253 -16.85 -11.94 8.96
C TRP A 253 -16.42 -10.91 7.91
N ALA A 254 -16.63 -11.18 6.62
CA ALA A 254 -16.28 -10.30 5.53
C ALA A 254 -17.41 -9.28 5.25
N PRO A 255 -17.06 -8.05 4.84
CA PRO A 255 -15.71 -7.53 4.65
C PRO A 255 -15.00 -7.22 5.98
N VAL A 256 -13.67 -7.14 5.97
CA VAL A 256 -12.89 -6.73 7.15
C VAL A 256 -13.22 -5.27 7.47
N ASP A 257 -13.77 -5.05 8.66
CA ASP A 257 -14.19 -3.73 9.14
C ASP A 257 -13.07 -2.69 9.16
N GLN A 258 -11.88 -3.10 9.61
CA GLN A 258 -10.70 -2.26 9.77
C GLN A 258 -9.44 -3.07 9.45
N TYR A 259 -8.76 -2.70 8.39
CA TYR A 259 -7.45 -3.23 8.03
C TYR A 259 -6.35 -2.23 8.44
N VAL A 260 -5.26 -2.74 9.01
CA VAL A 260 -4.11 -1.93 9.47
C VAL A 260 -2.84 -2.50 8.84
N GLY A 261 -2.06 -1.65 8.16
CA GLY A 261 -0.83 -2.07 7.51
C GLY A 261 0.07 -0.89 7.16
N GLY A 262 1.33 -1.15 6.80
CA GLY A 262 2.26 -0.10 6.40
C GLY A 262 1.93 0.49 5.03
N ILE A 263 2.24 1.77 4.83
CA ILE A 263 2.03 2.48 3.55
C ILE A 263 2.78 1.85 2.38
N GLU A 264 3.85 1.07 2.63
CA GLU A 264 4.57 0.34 1.58
C GLU A 264 3.71 -0.67 0.81
N HIS A 265 2.57 -1.07 1.37
CA HIS A 265 1.66 -2.03 0.77
C HIS A 265 0.52 -1.38 -0.03
N ALA A 266 0.51 -0.05 -0.17
CA ALA A 266 -0.60 0.71 -0.74
C ALA A 266 -0.94 0.35 -2.19
N ILE A 267 0.05 -0.05 -2.99
CA ILE A 267 -0.16 -0.42 -4.41
C ILE A 267 -0.27 -1.93 -4.54
N LEU A 268 0.82 -2.69 -4.42
CA LEU A 268 0.86 -4.12 -4.76
C LEU A 268 -0.14 -4.94 -3.92
N HIS A 269 0.18 -5.19 -2.65
CA HIS A 269 -0.63 -6.04 -1.77
C HIS A 269 -2.11 -5.65 -1.75
N LEU A 270 -2.44 -4.37 -1.53
CA LEU A 270 -3.83 -3.95 -1.47
C LEU A 270 -4.55 -4.08 -2.81
N LEU A 271 -3.88 -3.84 -3.94
CA LEU A 271 -4.50 -4.08 -5.25
C LEU A 271 -4.72 -5.57 -5.48
N TYR A 272 -3.75 -6.43 -5.14
CA TYR A 272 -3.87 -7.88 -5.31
C TYR A 272 -4.95 -8.46 -4.39
N ALA A 273 -5.05 -8.02 -3.14
CA ALA A 273 -6.12 -8.46 -2.24
C ALA A 273 -7.52 -8.06 -2.75
N ARG A 274 -7.66 -6.85 -3.31
CA ARG A 274 -8.91 -6.41 -3.94
C ARG A 274 -9.25 -7.20 -5.20
N PHE A 275 -8.25 -7.43 -6.05
CA PHE A 275 -8.39 -8.27 -7.25
C PHE A 275 -8.85 -9.68 -6.86
N TYR A 276 -8.15 -10.30 -5.90
CA TYR A 276 -8.44 -11.65 -5.45
C TYR A 276 -9.80 -11.76 -4.76
N HIS A 277 -10.21 -10.76 -3.97
CA HIS A 277 -11.56 -10.72 -3.39
C HIS A 277 -12.65 -10.75 -4.47
N LYS A 278 -12.45 -10.01 -5.57
CA LYS A 278 -13.39 -10.03 -6.70
C LYS A 278 -13.40 -11.39 -7.41
N LEU A 279 -12.25 -12.06 -7.53
CA LEU A 279 -12.21 -13.45 -8.02
C LEU A 279 -12.99 -14.39 -7.09
N LEU A 280 -12.79 -14.29 -5.77
CA LEU A 280 -13.54 -15.08 -4.79
C LEU A 280 -15.05 -14.83 -4.90
N ARG A 281 -15.45 -13.58 -5.10
CA ARG A 281 -16.86 -13.18 -5.29
C ARG A 281 -17.43 -13.78 -6.57
N ASP A 282 -16.70 -13.67 -7.67
CA ASP A 282 -17.14 -14.15 -8.98
C ASP A 282 -17.23 -15.69 -9.03
N GLU A 283 -16.44 -16.39 -8.22
CA GLU A 283 -16.54 -17.84 -7.94
C GLU A 283 -17.60 -18.20 -6.87
N GLY A 284 -18.31 -17.21 -6.33
CA GLY A 284 -19.39 -17.40 -5.35
C GLY A 284 -18.94 -17.74 -3.93
N LEU A 285 -17.65 -17.56 -3.59
CA LEU A 285 -17.09 -17.86 -2.28
C LEU A 285 -17.28 -16.71 -1.26
N VAL A 286 -17.49 -15.48 -1.73
CA VAL A 286 -17.82 -14.31 -0.89
C VAL A 286 -18.96 -13.51 -1.51
N ASN A 287 -19.69 -12.75 -0.70
CA ASN A 287 -20.86 -11.97 -1.13
C ASN A 287 -20.66 -10.44 -1.12
N SER A 288 -19.41 -9.98 -1.01
CA SER A 288 -19.03 -8.55 -0.99
C SER A 288 -18.09 -8.20 -2.15
N ASP A 289 -17.99 -6.90 -2.48
CA ASP A 289 -17.19 -6.41 -3.60
C ASP A 289 -15.75 -6.03 -3.22
N GLU A 290 -15.51 -5.67 -1.96
CA GLU A 290 -14.24 -5.15 -1.47
C GLU A 290 -13.87 -5.84 -0.15
N PRO A 291 -12.60 -6.23 0.05
CA PRO A 291 -12.19 -6.99 1.22
C PRO A 291 -12.07 -6.16 2.51
N PHE A 292 -11.89 -4.84 2.41
CA PHE A 292 -11.58 -3.96 3.54
C PHE A 292 -12.48 -2.72 3.52
N THR A 293 -13.26 -2.49 4.58
CA THR A 293 -14.16 -1.32 4.68
C THR A 293 -13.42 -0.05 5.10
N ARG A 294 -12.49 -0.17 6.05
CA ARG A 294 -11.61 0.91 6.50
C ARG A 294 -10.16 0.46 6.42
N LEU A 295 -9.28 1.39 6.04
CA LEU A 295 -7.84 1.17 5.96
C LEU A 295 -7.13 2.24 6.80
N LEU A 296 -6.32 1.81 7.75
CA LEU A 296 -5.37 2.67 8.45
C LEU A 296 -3.97 2.29 7.99
N THR A 297 -3.30 3.22 7.30
CA THR A 297 -1.91 3.03 6.86
C THR A 297 -0.96 3.59 7.90
N GLN A 298 -0.30 2.72 8.66
CA GLN A 298 0.63 3.17 9.68
C GLN A 298 1.92 3.74 9.06
N GLY A 299 2.47 4.76 9.71
CA GLY A 299 3.77 5.32 9.39
C GLY A 299 4.92 4.38 9.74
N MET A 300 6.13 4.79 9.37
CA MET A 300 7.32 3.96 9.54
C MET A 300 7.91 4.15 10.93
N VAL A 301 8.45 3.08 11.51
CA VAL A 301 9.31 3.21 12.69
C VAL A 301 10.71 3.57 12.22
N LEU A 302 11.22 4.69 12.74
CA LEU A 302 12.51 5.26 12.41
C LEU A 302 13.48 5.11 13.58
N LYS A 303 14.77 5.02 13.25
CA LYS A 303 15.87 5.18 14.19
C LYS A 303 16.94 6.03 13.53
N ASP A 304 17.31 7.11 14.20
CA ASP A 304 18.28 8.10 13.73
C ASP A 304 17.84 8.70 12.38
N GLY A 305 16.54 8.97 12.24
CA GLY A 305 15.93 9.53 11.03
C GLY A 305 15.81 8.58 9.84
N ALA A 306 16.14 7.29 10.01
CA ALA A 306 16.04 6.28 8.95
C ALA A 306 15.06 5.15 9.31
N LYS A 307 14.29 4.66 8.33
CA LYS A 307 13.45 3.45 8.49
C LYS A 307 14.28 2.31 9.10
N MET A 308 13.74 1.66 10.13
CA MET A 308 14.35 0.45 10.66
C MET A 308 14.37 -0.66 9.60
N SER A 309 15.54 -1.21 9.30
CA SER A 309 15.70 -2.36 8.41
C SER A 309 16.91 -3.20 8.78
N LYS A 310 16.83 -4.52 8.54
CA LYS A 310 17.95 -5.44 8.76
C LYS A 310 19.19 -5.02 7.95
N SER A 311 18.99 -4.54 6.72
CA SER A 311 20.06 -4.06 5.83
C SER A 311 20.82 -2.86 6.38
N LYS A 312 20.19 -2.02 7.21
CA LYS A 312 20.81 -0.84 7.83
C LYS A 312 21.36 -1.12 9.23
N GLY A 313 21.10 -2.30 9.80
CA GLY A 313 21.54 -2.66 11.16
C GLY A 313 20.93 -1.79 12.27
N ASN A 314 19.90 -1.00 11.98
CA ASN A 314 19.27 -0.04 12.90
C ASN A 314 17.97 -0.58 13.53
N THR A 315 17.65 -1.86 13.35
CA THR A 315 16.50 -2.51 13.98
C THR A 315 16.69 -2.59 15.50
N VAL A 316 15.68 -2.17 16.26
CA VAL A 316 15.64 -2.40 17.70
C VAL A 316 14.79 -3.63 17.97
N ASP A 317 15.35 -4.59 18.70
CA ASP A 317 14.60 -5.77 19.15
C ASP A 317 13.66 -5.36 20.29
N PRO A 318 12.33 -5.48 20.13
CA PRO A 318 11.39 -5.17 21.20
C PRO A 318 11.57 -6.06 22.43
N GLN A 319 12.12 -7.27 22.30
CA GLN A 319 12.24 -8.22 23.42
C GLN A 319 13.06 -7.65 24.58
N ALA A 320 14.19 -7.01 24.30
CA ALA A 320 15.04 -6.43 25.36
C ALA A 320 14.33 -5.34 26.18
N LEU A 321 13.46 -4.55 25.53
CA LEU A 321 12.63 -3.57 26.22
C LEU A 321 11.48 -4.21 26.98
N ILE A 322 10.86 -5.26 26.43
CA ILE A 322 9.82 -6.02 27.12
C ILE A 322 10.39 -6.62 28.40
N ASP A 323 11.59 -7.18 28.37
CA ASP A 323 12.26 -7.75 29.55
C ASP A 323 12.59 -6.67 30.59
N SER A 324 12.98 -5.47 30.14
CA SER A 324 13.39 -4.38 31.03
C SER A 324 12.22 -3.58 31.62
N TYR A 325 11.14 -3.38 30.85
CA TYR A 325 10.05 -2.46 31.18
C TYR A 325 8.65 -3.08 31.15
N GLY A 326 8.51 -4.31 30.67
CA GLY A 326 7.23 -4.98 30.47
C GLY A 326 6.52 -4.58 29.18
N ALA A 327 5.65 -5.48 28.69
CA ALA A 327 4.91 -5.31 27.44
C ALA A 327 4.04 -4.03 27.41
N ASP A 328 3.39 -3.69 28.52
CA ASP A 328 2.53 -2.50 28.59
C ASP A 328 3.30 -1.20 28.44
N THR A 329 4.54 -1.11 28.94
CA THR A 329 5.37 0.09 28.73
C THR A 329 5.64 0.28 27.25
N VAL A 330 6.04 -0.79 26.55
CA VAL A 330 6.37 -0.73 25.12
C VAL A 330 5.13 -0.38 24.30
N ARG A 331 3.98 -1.03 24.57
CA ARG A 331 2.71 -0.72 23.90
C ARG A 331 2.28 0.72 24.11
N LEU A 332 2.33 1.22 25.34
CA LEU A 332 1.99 2.60 25.66
C LEU A 332 2.89 3.58 24.92
N PHE A 333 4.20 3.35 24.92
CA PHE A 333 5.15 4.16 24.16
C PHE A 333 4.80 4.18 22.68
N SER A 334 4.60 3.01 22.05
CA SER A 334 4.27 2.92 20.63
C SER A 334 2.99 3.66 20.25
N MET A 335 1.97 3.62 21.12
CA MET A 335 0.70 4.32 20.88
C MET A 335 0.72 5.80 21.25
N PHE A 336 1.72 6.25 22.02
CA PHE A 336 1.82 7.64 22.51
C PHE A 336 2.78 8.50 21.68
N ALA A 337 3.84 7.89 21.14
CA ALA A 337 4.94 8.64 20.52
C ALA A 337 4.51 9.45 19.29
N ALA A 338 3.60 8.92 18.48
CA ALA A 338 3.09 9.60 17.29
C ALA A 338 1.66 9.13 16.96
N PRO A 339 0.86 9.92 16.21
CA PRO A 339 -0.33 9.42 15.53
C PRO A 339 0.01 8.24 14.62
N PRO A 340 -0.88 7.25 14.43
CA PRO A 340 -0.56 6.02 13.71
C PRO A 340 -0.06 6.24 12.28
N GLU A 341 -0.57 7.23 11.56
CA GLU A 341 -0.21 7.52 10.16
C GLU A 341 1.14 8.22 10.02
N GLN A 342 1.68 8.75 11.11
CA GLN A 342 2.97 9.43 11.12
C GLN A 342 4.11 8.47 11.43
N SER A 343 5.28 8.79 10.91
CA SER A 343 6.49 8.07 11.29
C SER A 343 6.78 8.26 12.79
N LEU A 344 7.12 7.15 13.44
CA LEU A 344 7.49 7.12 14.85
C LEU A 344 9.01 7.12 14.96
N GLU A 345 9.59 8.16 15.54
CA GLU A 345 11.02 8.17 15.88
C GLU A 345 11.23 7.40 17.19
N TRP A 346 12.12 6.41 17.14
CA TRP A 346 12.43 5.61 18.32
C TRP A 346 13.21 6.43 19.36
N SER A 347 12.79 6.34 20.63
CA SER A 347 13.41 7.07 21.73
C SER A 347 13.34 6.29 23.05
N ASP A 348 14.49 5.85 23.55
CA ASP A 348 14.56 5.12 24.82
C ASP A 348 14.09 5.97 26.01
N SER A 349 14.33 7.30 25.98
CA SER A 349 13.84 8.21 27.03
C SER A 349 12.32 8.35 27.03
N ALA A 350 11.67 8.23 25.87
CA ALA A 350 10.22 8.21 25.76
C ALA A 350 9.62 6.89 26.33
N VAL A 351 10.32 5.76 26.18
CA VAL A 351 9.96 4.47 26.80
C VAL A 351 9.95 4.60 28.33
N GLU A 352 10.98 5.23 28.91
CA GLU A 352 11.00 5.49 30.35
C GLU A 352 9.84 6.40 30.80
N GLY A 353 9.46 7.38 29.96
CA GLY A 353 8.30 8.24 30.20
C GLY A 353 7.00 7.46 30.33
N ALA A 354 6.78 6.52 29.41
CA ALA A 354 5.65 5.58 29.47
C ALA A 354 5.69 4.74 30.77
N ASN A 355 6.86 4.22 31.15
CA ASN A 355 7.01 3.43 32.39
C ASN A 355 6.67 4.25 33.65
N ARG A 356 7.14 5.50 33.71
CA ARG A 356 6.84 6.41 34.82
C ARG A 356 5.36 6.71 34.95
N PHE A 357 4.65 6.86 33.83
CA PHE A 357 3.20 7.03 33.83
C PHE A 357 2.49 5.80 34.41
N LEU A 358 2.85 4.59 33.98
CA LEU A 358 2.25 3.36 34.51
C LEU A 358 2.51 3.19 36.01
N LYS A 359 3.73 3.47 36.49
CA LYS A 359 4.05 3.52 37.93
C LYS A 359 3.25 4.56 38.70
N ARG A 360 2.85 5.66 38.06
CA ARG A 360 1.98 6.67 38.66
C ARG A 360 0.54 6.18 38.74
N LEU A 361 0.00 5.63 37.67
CA LEU A 361 -1.35 5.03 37.66
C LEU A 361 -1.46 3.97 38.76
N TRP A 362 -0.48 3.08 38.84
CA TRP A 362 -0.39 2.07 39.89
C TRP A 362 -0.49 2.68 41.30
N ARG A 363 0.32 3.70 41.60
CA ARG A 363 0.31 4.37 42.90
C ARG A 363 -1.01 5.07 43.20
N LEU A 364 -1.66 5.68 42.21
CA LEU A 364 -2.98 6.30 42.40
C LEU A 364 -4.02 5.27 42.81
N VAL A 365 -4.04 4.11 42.14
CA VAL A 365 -4.96 3.02 42.49
C VAL A 365 -4.62 2.41 43.85
N GLN A 366 -3.34 2.16 44.15
CA GLN A 366 -2.94 1.64 45.46
C GLN A 366 -3.39 2.56 46.60
N ARG A 367 -3.20 3.88 46.47
CA ARG A 367 -3.69 4.88 47.43
C ARG A 367 -5.22 4.81 47.57
N GLN A 368 -5.93 4.66 46.45
CA GLN A 368 -7.39 4.52 46.46
C GLN A 368 -7.84 3.27 47.23
N LEU A 369 -7.10 2.17 47.14
CA LEU A 369 -7.40 0.89 47.80
C LEU A 369 -7.14 0.89 49.32
N GLU A 370 -6.46 1.88 49.88
CA GLU A 370 -6.15 1.95 51.33
C GLU A 370 -7.40 2.02 52.22
N ALA A 371 -8.56 2.38 51.66
CA ALA A 371 -9.86 2.36 52.31
C ALA A 371 -10.99 2.34 51.26
N ALA A 372 -12.17 1.89 51.69
CA ALA A 372 -13.33 1.79 50.81
C ALA A 372 -13.86 3.17 50.39
N ALA A 373 -14.25 3.29 49.12
CA ALA A 373 -15.01 4.43 48.64
C ALA A 373 -16.49 4.28 49.04
N PRO A 374 -17.14 5.32 49.59
CA PRO A 374 -18.58 5.33 49.77
C PRO A 374 -19.30 5.46 48.42
N ALA A 375 -20.63 5.31 48.43
CA ALA A 375 -21.43 5.63 47.25
C ALA A 375 -21.30 7.12 46.89
N LEU A 376 -21.07 7.39 45.60
CA LEU A 376 -21.05 8.74 45.05
C LEU A 376 -22.47 9.33 45.07
N ASP A 377 -22.64 10.53 45.61
CA ASP A 377 -23.88 11.31 45.53
C ASP A 377 -23.68 12.53 44.63
N PRO A 378 -24.09 12.47 43.34
CA PRO A 378 -23.94 13.58 42.41
C PRO A 378 -24.68 14.86 42.83
N GLY A 379 -25.73 14.75 43.67
CA GLY A 379 -26.53 15.88 44.13
C GLY A 379 -25.85 16.72 45.22
N ALA A 380 -24.88 16.13 45.92
CA ALA A 380 -24.20 16.74 47.06
C ALA A 380 -22.80 17.29 46.73
N LEU A 381 -22.40 17.29 45.45
CA LEU A 381 -21.06 17.71 45.04
C LEU A 381 -20.89 19.24 45.11
N ASP A 382 -19.75 19.69 45.64
CA ASP A 382 -19.32 21.08 45.51
C ASP A 382 -18.84 21.41 44.08
N GLU A 383 -18.52 22.67 43.80
CA GLU A 383 -18.10 23.08 42.45
C GLU A 383 -16.77 22.45 41.99
N ARG A 384 -15.83 22.20 42.92
CA ARG A 384 -14.55 21.54 42.62
C ARG A 384 -14.78 20.07 42.28
N GLN A 385 -15.62 19.39 43.05
CA GLN A 385 -16.04 18.00 42.87
C GLN A 385 -16.80 17.82 41.55
N LYS A 386 -17.73 18.73 41.23
CA LYS A 386 -18.41 18.77 39.92
C LYS A 386 -17.42 18.96 38.77
N ALA A 387 -16.41 19.82 38.93
CA ALA A 387 -15.39 20.04 37.91
C ALA A 387 -14.56 18.77 37.64
N LEU A 388 -14.14 18.04 38.68
CA LEU A 388 -13.42 16.78 38.53
C LEU A 388 -14.29 15.70 37.85
N ARG A 389 -15.55 15.59 38.26
CA ARG A 389 -16.49 14.66 37.64
C ARG A 389 -16.73 15.00 36.17
N ARG A 390 -16.87 16.28 35.84
CA ARG A 390 -16.97 16.76 34.45
C ARG A 390 -15.72 16.40 33.65
N LYS A 391 -14.52 16.67 34.18
CA LYS A 391 -13.25 16.30 33.52
C LYS A 391 -13.19 14.79 33.25
N THR A 392 -13.66 13.97 34.18
CA THR A 392 -13.75 12.50 33.99
C THR A 392 -14.61 12.15 32.78
N HIS A 393 -15.83 12.69 32.69
CA HIS A 393 -16.74 12.41 31.57
C HIS A 393 -16.29 13.06 30.24
N GLU A 394 -15.67 14.24 30.28
CA GLU A 394 -15.03 14.85 29.11
C GLU A 394 -13.87 13.98 28.58
N THR A 395 -13.06 13.41 29.47
CA THR A 395 -12.01 12.46 29.09
C THR A 395 -12.61 11.20 28.48
N ILE A 396 -13.69 10.63 29.05
CA ILE A 396 -14.39 9.48 28.46
C ILE A 396 -14.89 9.79 27.04
N ALA A 397 -15.56 10.93 26.86
CA ALA A 397 -16.05 11.35 25.54
C ALA A 397 -14.90 11.52 24.54
N LYS A 398 -13.81 12.17 24.97
CA LYS A 398 -12.62 12.37 24.13
C LYS A 398 -11.94 11.06 23.74
N VAL A 399 -11.70 10.15 24.69
CA VAL A 399 -11.06 8.86 24.41
C VAL A 399 -11.94 8.01 23.48
N SER A 400 -13.26 8.03 23.67
CA SER A 400 -14.20 7.33 22.80
C SER A 400 -14.15 7.84 21.35
N ASP A 401 -14.10 9.17 21.16
CA ASP A 401 -13.96 9.78 19.81
C ASP A 401 -12.58 9.50 19.20
N ASP A 402 -11.52 9.59 20.00
CA ASP A 402 -10.15 9.35 19.56
C ASP A 402 -9.94 7.88 19.15
N TYR A 403 -10.56 6.90 19.82
CA TYR A 403 -10.50 5.48 19.44
C TYR A 403 -11.45 5.14 18.29
N GLY A 404 -12.71 5.57 18.37
CA GLY A 404 -13.76 5.12 17.45
C GLY A 404 -13.72 5.83 16.10
N ARG A 405 -13.42 7.13 16.08
CA ARG A 405 -13.54 7.96 14.87
C ARG A 405 -12.21 8.48 14.36
N ARG A 406 -11.38 9.05 15.25
CA ARG A 406 -10.15 9.76 14.81
C ARG A 406 -8.94 8.84 14.67
N GLN A 407 -8.95 7.72 15.39
CA GLN A 407 -7.84 6.76 15.49
C GLN A 407 -6.53 7.43 15.97
N THR A 408 -6.63 8.51 16.75
CA THR A 408 -5.49 9.26 17.31
C THR A 408 -5.20 8.80 18.75
N PHE A 409 -4.55 7.64 18.91
CA PHE A 409 -4.34 6.99 20.21
C PHE A 409 -3.47 7.81 21.17
N ASN A 410 -2.51 8.58 20.64
CA ASN A 410 -1.64 9.44 21.43
C ASN A 410 -2.42 10.52 22.20
N THR A 411 -3.44 11.12 21.57
CA THR A 411 -4.28 12.13 22.24
C THR A 411 -5.27 11.52 23.23
N ALA A 412 -5.67 10.26 23.03
CA ALA A 412 -6.46 9.52 24.00
C ALA A 412 -5.64 9.26 25.28
N ILE A 413 -4.39 8.79 25.12
CA ILE A 413 -3.46 8.59 26.24
C ILE A 413 -3.20 9.92 26.97
N ALA A 414 -2.95 11.01 26.23
CA ALA A 414 -2.74 12.33 26.82
C ALA A 414 -3.94 12.78 27.69
N ALA A 415 -5.18 12.56 27.22
CA ALA A 415 -6.38 12.90 27.98
C ALA A 415 -6.50 12.10 29.28
N VAL A 416 -6.10 10.82 29.29
CA VAL A 416 -6.05 10.01 30.51
C VAL A 416 -4.90 10.46 31.42
N MET A 417 -3.73 10.81 30.87
CA MET A 417 -2.62 11.38 31.64
C MET A 417 -3.03 12.68 32.36
N GLU A 418 -3.76 13.56 31.69
CA GLU A 418 -4.34 14.77 32.29
C GLU A 418 -5.33 14.46 33.41
N LEU A 419 -6.21 13.48 33.23
CA LEU A 419 -7.13 13.05 34.30
C LEU A 419 -6.35 12.51 35.52
N CYS A 420 -5.34 11.66 35.30
CA CYS A 420 -4.43 11.17 36.34
C CYS A 420 -3.61 12.31 37.00
N ASN A 421 -3.37 13.41 36.27
CA ASN A 421 -2.74 14.59 36.83
C ASN A 421 -3.63 15.26 37.87
N GLU A 422 -4.91 15.47 37.54
CA GLU A 422 -5.89 16.04 38.47
C GLU A 422 -6.15 15.14 39.67
N LEU A 423 -6.27 13.82 39.46
CA LEU A 423 -6.40 12.84 40.54
C LEU A 423 -5.19 12.81 41.49
N GLY A 424 -3.99 13.08 40.97
CA GLY A 424 -2.79 13.19 41.79
C GLY A 424 -2.79 14.37 42.75
N LYS A 425 -3.51 15.46 42.41
CA LYS A 425 -3.66 16.67 43.22
C LYS A 425 -4.83 16.61 44.19
N LEU A 426 -5.75 15.65 44.01
CA LEU A 426 -6.93 15.52 44.86
C LEU A 426 -6.53 15.01 46.26
N GLU A 427 -6.75 15.86 47.26
CA GLU A 427 -6.77 15.47 48.66
C GLU A 427 -8.08 14.71 48.93
N GLN A 428 -7.99 13.49 49.48
CA GLN A 428 -9.13 12.59 49.70
C GLN A 428 -9.72 12.74 51.11
N ASP A 429 -9.81 13.96 51.59
CA ASP A 429 -10.17 14.27 52.98
C ASP A 429 -11.68 14.14 53.24
N GLN A 430 -12.50 14.28 52.19
CA GLN A 430 -13.94 14.12 52.27
C GLN A 430 -14.41 12.78 51.67
N PRO A 431 -15.47 12.14 52.22
CA PRO A 431 -16.00 10.89 51.69
C PRO A 431 -16.34 10.94 50.18
N GLN A 432 -16.90 12.06 49.70
CA GLN A 432 -17.25 12.24 48.29
C GLN A 432 -16.02 12.43 47.38
N ASP A 433 -14.90 12.96 47.88
CA ASP A 433 -13.65 13.05 47.11
C ASP A 433 -13.10 11.66 46.78
N ARG A 434 -13.21 10.73 47.74
CA ARG A 434 -12.82 9.33 47.53
C ARG A 434 -13.75 8.59 46.56
N ALA A 435 -15.05 8.87 46.60
CA ALA A 435 -16.01 8.31 45.65
C ALA A 435 -15.76 8.80 44.21
N LEU A 436 -15.43 10.08 44.04
CA LEU A 436 -15.05 10.65 42.74
C LEU A 436 -13.73 10.06 42.22
N ALA A 437 -12.73 9.91 43.09
CA ALA A 437 -11.48 9.27 42.72
C ALA A 437 -11.70 7.82 42.26
N ASP A 438 -12.60 7.09 42.91
CA ASP A 438 -12.99 5.73 42.52
C ASP A 438 -13.60 5.69 41.12
N GLU A 439 -14.62 6.53 40.86
CA GLU A 439 -15.28 6.65 39.55
C GLU A 439 -14.26 6.98 38.44
N ALA A 440 -13.39 7.96 38.69
CA ALA A 440 -12.40 8.41 37.72
C ALA A 440 -11.27 7.40 37.48
N LEU A 441 -10.79 6.70 38.50
CA LEU A 441 -9.76 5.67 38.34
C LEU A 441 -10.29 4.44 37.62
N ARG A 442 -11.53 4.00 37.93
CA ARG A 442 -12.22 2.95 37.17
C ARG A 442 -12.33 3.32 35.70
N ALA A 443 -12.75 4.55 35.39
CA ALA A 443 -12.81 5.03 34.02
C ALA A 443 -11.43 5.04 33.35
N ALA A 444 -10.39 5.55 34.04
CA ALA A 444 -9.03 5.59 33.51
C ALA A 444 -8.47 4.20 33.20
N VAL A 445 -8.68 3.22 34.08
CA VAL A 445 -8.27 1.82 33.90
C VAL A 445 -8.95 1.19 32.67
N LEU A 446 -10.26 1.38 32.53
CA LEU A 446 -11.03 0.88 31.38
C LEU A 446 -10.59 1.55 30.07
N MET A 447 -10.43 2.86 30.06
CA MET A 447 -9.97 3.61 28.88
C MET A 447 -8.57 3.18 28.43
N LEU A 448 -7.69 2.83 29.37
CA LEU A 448 -6.34 2.36 29.06
C LEU A 448 -6.28 0.87 28.69
N GLY A 449 -7.33 0.08 28.97
CA GLY A 449 -7.38 -1.36 28.73
C GLY A 449 -6.93 -1.82 27.34
N PRO A 450 -7.39 -1.18 26.23
CA PRO A 450 -6.94 -1.53 24.89
C PRO A 450 -5.43 -1.33 24.65
N ILE A 451 -4.80 -0.40 25.36
CA ILE A 451 -3.40 -0.01 25.15
C ILE A 451 -2.47 -0.77 26.12
N VAL A 452 -2.81 -0.81 27.40
CA VAL A 452 -2.02 -1.45 28.47
C VAL A 452 -2.83 -2.51 29.22
N PRO A 453 -3.19 -3.61 28.54
CA PRO A 453 -4.16 -4.57 29.05
C PRO A 453 -3.72 -5.28 30.33
N HIS A 454 -2.43 -5.52 30.56
CA HIS A 454 -2.00 -6.34 31.69
C HIS A 454 -2.15 -5.60 33.02
N ILE A 455 -1.66 -4.35 33.09
CA ILE A 455 -1.82 -3.48 34.25
C ILE A 455 -3.28 -3.09 34.43
N SER A 456 -4.01 -2.79 33.36
CA SER A 456 -5.44 -2.48 33.46
C SER A 456 -6.25 -3.65 33.99
N HIS A 457 -5.97 -4.88 33.54
CA HIS A 457 -6.63 -6.08 34.05
C HIS A 457 -6.33 -6.34 35.53
N HIS A 458 -5.09 -6.11 35.97
CA HIS A 458 -4.73 -6.31 37.38
C HIS A 458 -5.31 -5.25 38.32
N LEU A 459 -5.47 -4.01 37.84
CA LEU A 459 -6.00 -2.90 38.64
C LEU A 459 -7.53 -2.87 38.71
N TRP A 460 -8.23 -3.50 37.76
CA TRP A 460 -9.69 -3.63 37.74
C TRP A 460 -10.16 -4.74 38.67
#